data_AF-A0AAN6JJL2-F1
#
_entry.id   AF-A0AAN6JJL2-F1
#
_cell.length_a   1.000
_cell.length_b   1.000
_cell.length_c   1.000
_cell.angle_alpha   90.00
_cell.angle_beta   90.00
_cell.angle_gamma   90.00
#
_symmetry.space_group_name_H-M   'P 1'
#
loop_
_entity.id
_entity.type
_entity.pdbx_description
1 polymer ?
#
loop_
_entity_poly.entity_id
_entity_poly.type
_entity_poly.pdbx_seq_one_letter_code
_entity_poly.pdbx_strand_id
1 'polypeptide(L)'
;MTNLSIAGSATKSTGMVDSDRDREALERMRSTLGAPLSASSDGVARRSTTSRRERRSTRGFNPQPGLSAGLPEEGSPPSTFTAPMPGLGGPSEGRTGSMLSTTSGFGLSSPGAVSATSAARAQTQGAAVSALTSNPFEATSRDMGEAGTGTVRASITETVNAIFTGANLVRVQVVGEVQVLLSGTGSGKLNLSLGGASAINRAAPNPAFLTSAGGADHTYVLDTAALLSSGGSQGEARATVLKYQLDLPPQSSEVVPFELHAQWRCEPTQTSLMISYRPNLASKLNSQSAGPATLDDLEVLVPVAPAGSVQNVMSKPNGRWDSDASQLVWTLANSASGSETLALSAAGETSKLLARMQVDKPSVPQPVNIRWSIKGRTVSAIELAISPAADSGPDASAWSFDPSDIVRLAVSGKFMAT
;
A
#
# COMPACT_ATOMS: atom_id res chain seq x y z
N MET A 1 -7.25 66.11 -11.94
CA MET A 1 -7.99 65.39 -10.90
C MET A 1 -7.59 63.93 -10.99
N THR A 2 -7.08 63.24 -9.97
CA THR A 2 -6.55 63.68 -8.65
C THR A 2 -5.63 62.57 -8.13
N ASN A 3 -4.42 62.88 -7.63
CA ASN A 3 -3.53 61.88 -7.02
C ASN A 3 -3.57 61.99 -5.49
N LEU A 4 -3.66 60.84 -4.81
CA LEU A 4 -3.36 60.63 -3.39
C LEU A 4 -2.41 59.42 -3.34
N SER A 5 -1.18 59.49 -2.83
CA SER A 5 -0.69 60.00 -1.53
C SER A 5 -0.95 59.02 -0.38
N ILE A 6 0.10 58.32 0.03
CA ILE A 6 0.22 57.62 1.31
C ILE A 6 1.48 58.17 1.98
N ALA A 7 1.33 58.65 3.22
CA ALA A 7 2.44 59.12 4.04
C ALA A 7 2.93 57.99 4.96
N GLY A 8 4.25 57.85 5.09
CA GLY A 8 4.85 56.94 6.07
C GLY A 8 4.78 57.52 7.49
N SER A 9 4.71 56.64 8.49
CA SER A 9 5.00 56.97 9.89
C SER A 9 6.20 56.16 10.35
N ALA A 10 7.10 56.78 11.11
CA ALA A 10 8.36 56.17 11.55
C ALA A 10 8.47 56.24 13.08
N THR A 11 8.48 55.08 13.73
CA THR A 11 8.79 54.92 15.16
C THR A 11 10.25 54.50 15.34
N LYS A 12 10.88 54.91 16.44
CA LYS A 12 12.34 54.89 16.60
C LYS A 12 12.78 54.25 17.92
N SER A 13 13.83 53.43 17.83
CA SER A 13 14.78 53.04 18.90
C SER A 13 14.26 52.46 20.23
N THR A 14 14.42 51.15 20.39
CA THR A 14 14.94 50.47 21.60
C THR A 14 15.54 49.12 21.17
N GLY A 15 16.68 48.69 21.72
CA GLY A 15 17.32 47.42 21.32
C GLY A 15 18.85 47.33 21.48
N MET A 16 19.52 48.35 21.99
CA MET A 16 20.99 48.40 22.13
C MET A 16 21.47 47.93 23.51
N VAL A 17 20.80 46.93 24.10
CA VAL A 17 21.04 46.43 25.47
C VAL A 17 21.10 44.89 25.56
N ASP A 18 20.50 44.16 24.61
CA ASP A 18 20.57 42.69 24.61
C ASP A 18 21.91 42.13 24.09
N SER A 19 22.62 42.87 23.23
CA SER A 19 23.85 42.41 22.57
C SER A 19 24.96 41.99 23.54
N ASP A 20 25.06 42.65 24.69
CA ASP A 20 26.06 42.31 25.72
C ASP A 20 25.66 41.08 26.54
N ARG A 21 24.35 40.85 26.76
CA ARG A 21 23.83 39.64 27.44
C ARG A 21 24.02 38.40 26.58
N ASP A 22 23.71 38.48 25.29
CA ASP A 22 23.90 37.37 24.35
C ASP A 22 25.39 37.00 24.22
N ARG A 23 26.27 38.01 24.28
CA ARG A 23 27.72 37.80 24.33
C ARG A 23 28.16 37.09 25.62
N GLU A 24 27.67 37.52 26.78
CA GLU A 24 27.98 36.90 28.07
C GLU A 24 27.45 35.45 28.16
N ALA A 25 26.31 35.15 27.53
CA ALA A 25 25.77 33.80 27.39
C ALA A 25 26.64 32.91 26.49
N LEU A 26 27.08 33.42 25.34
CA LEU A 26 27.97 32.71 24.41
C LEU A 26 29.36 32.40 25.01
N GLU A 27 29.91 33.30 25.83
CA GLU A 27 31.17 33.05 26.54
C GLU A 27 31.00 31.99 27.65
N ARG A 28 29.85 31.94 28.35
CA ARG A 28 29.54 30.84 29.28
C ARG A 28 29.44 29.48 28.56
N MET A 29 28.78 29.41 27.41
CA MET A 29 28.69 28.16 26.65
C MET A 29 30.06 27.67 26.14
N ARG A 30 30.96 28.59 25.78
CA ARG A 30 32.35 28.24 25.46
C ARG A 30 33.11 27.70 26.67
N SER A 31 32.91 28.27 27.86
CA SER A 31 33.54 27.79 29.10
C SER A 31 33.13 26.36 29.46
N THR A 32 31.89 25.94 29.15
CA THR A 32 31.42 24.56 29.38
C THR A 32 31.90 23.51 28.37
N LEU A 33 32.55 23.91 27.27
CA LEU A 33 33.01 23.01 26.19
C LEU A 33 34.55 23.02 26.01
N GLY A 34 35.29 23.66 26.92
CA GLY A 34 36.67 24.10 26.69
C GLY A 34 37.70 23.73 27.76
N ALA A 35 37.57 22.60 28.46
CA ALA A 35 38.59 22.12 29.42
C ALA A 35 38.76 20.59 29.39
N PRO A 36 39.96 20.06 29.10
CA PRO A 36 40.26 18.64 29.24
C PRO A 36 40.66 18.29 30.69
N LEU A 37 40.20 17.14 31.19
CA LEU A 37 40.73 16.53 32.42
C LEU A 37 41.37 15.17 32.10
N SER A 38 42.47 14.88 32.79
CA SER A 38 43.44 13.85 32.40
C SER A 38 43.51 12.67 33.38
N ALA A 39 43.70 11.49 32.79
CA ALA A 39 44.52 10.37 33.28
C ALA A 39 44.30 9.79 34.70
N SER A 40 43.65 8.63 34.77
CA SER A 40 44.10 7.42 35.48
C SER A 40 43.13 6.26 35.21
N SER A 41 43.51 4.98 35.17
CA SER A 41 44.81 4.34 34.89
C SER A 41 44.54 2.91 34.37
N ASP A 42 45.60 2.13 34.13
CA ASP A 42 45.59 0.70 33.76
C ASP A 42 45.08 0.34 32.33
N GLY A 43 45.69 -0.64 31.64
CA GLY A 43 46.85 -1.41 32.08
C GLY A 43 47.32 -2.60 31.23
N VAL A 44 46.94 -2.73 29.95
CA VAL A 44 47.41 -3.84 29.10
C VAL A 44 47.95 -3.32 27.76
N ALA A 45 49.12 -3.81 27.35
CA ALA A 45 49.86 -3.29 26.20
C ALA A 45 50.44 -4.38 25.29
N ARG A 46 50.43 -4.10 23.97
CA ARG A 46 51.12 -4.84 22.88
C ARG A 46 50.45 -6.20 22.56
N ARG A 47 50.42 -6.67 21.30
CA ARG A 47 51.36 -6.43 20.19
C ARG A 47 50.69 -6.18 18.84
N SER A 48 51.38 -5.41 18.00
CA SER A 48 51.36 -5.56 16.55
C SER A 48 52.64 -6.26 16.11
N THR A 49 52.56 -7.21 15.17
CA THR A 49 53.71 -7.78 14.44
C THR A 49 53.29 -8.17 13.03
N THR A 50 54.09 -7.80 12.04
CA THR A 50 53.89 -8.11 10.61
C THR A 50 54.83 -9.25 10.15
N SER A 51 55.06 -9.38 8.84
CA SER A 51 55.74 -10.48 8.11
C SER A 51 54.86 -11.72 7.84
N ARG A 52 54.78 -12.36 6.65
CA ARG A 52 55.57 -12.42 5.38
C ARG A 52 56.48 -13.66 5.24
N ARG A 53 55.93 -14.71 4.63
CA ARG A 53 56.55 -15.71 3.72
C ARG A 53 55.40 -16.44 2.99
N GLU A 54 55.34 -16.74 1.68
CA GLU A 54 56.21 -16.69 0.48
C GLU A 54 56.63 -18.07 -0.10
N ARG A 55 56.08 -18.39 -1.30
CA ARG A 55 56.47 -19.41 -2.33
C ARG A 55 56.45 -20.92 -2.03
N ARG A 56 55.66 -21.66 -2.84
CA ARG A 56 56.04 -22.69 -3.87
C ARG A 56 54.79 -23.56 -4.17
N SER A 57 54.24 -23.83 -5.36
CA SER A 57 54.58 -23.76 -6.80
C SER A 57 54.69 -25.15 -7.47
N THR A 58 54.24 -25.24 -8.73
CA THR A 58 54.33 -26.34 -9.75
C THR A 58 53.34 -27.52 -9.75
N ARG A 59 52.75 -27.75 -10.96
CA ARG A 59 52.26 -29.01 -11.61
C ARG A 59 51.17 -29.86 -10.89
N GLY A 60 50.07 -30.32 -11.51
CA GLY A 60 49.48 -30.08 -12.84
C GLY A 60 49.30 -31.34 -13.72
N PHE A 61 48.10 -31.58 -14.29
CA PHE A 61 47.87 -32.59 -15.35
C PHE A 61 46.59 -32.34 -16.19
N ASN A 62 46.65 -32.63 -17.50
CA ASN A 62 45.60 -32.64 -18.55
C ASN A 62 46.29 -33.14 -19.86
N PRO A 63 45.66 -33.66 -20.96
CA PRO A 63 44.26 -34.05 -21.23
C PRO A 63 44.03 -35.43 -21.95
N GLN A 64 42.76 -35.86 -22.12
CA GLN A 64 42.19 -36.66 -23.25
C GLN A 64 42.73 -38.10 -23.55
N PRO A 65 42.27 -38.87 -24.59
CA PRO A 65 41.13 -38.73 -25.57
C PRO A 65 40.21 -39.98 -25.84
N GLY A 66 39.02 -39.75 -26.43
CA GLY A 66 38.27 -40.67 -27.34
C GLY A 66 37.57 -41.93 -26.76
N LEU A 67 36.60 -42.64 -27.37
CA LEU A 67 35.64 -42.51 -28.52
C LEU A 67 34.39 -43.40 -28.16
N SER A 68 33.31 -43.69 -28.92
CA SER A 68 32.82 -43.48 -30.31
C SER A 68 31.25 -43.46 -30.34
N ALA A 69 30.57 -42.82 -31.31
CA ALA A 69 29.90 -43.34 -32.54
C ALA A 69 28.66 -44.26 -32.40
N GLY A 70 27.55 -43.90 -33.08
CA GLY A 70 26.38 -44.79 -33.34
C GLY A 70 24.99 -44.13 -33.43
N LEU A 71 24.59 -43.65 -34.61
CA LEU A 71 23.19 -43.34 -34.97
C LEU A 71 22.68 -44.34 -36.02
N PRO A 72 21.35 -44.49 -36.16
CA PRO A 72 20.75 -44.43 -37.50
C PRO A 72 19.54 -43.45 -37.57
N GLU A 73 18.87 -43.42 -38.72
CA GLU A 73 18.15 -42.26 -39.27
C GLU A 73 16.82 -42.66 -39.97
N GLU A 74 15.89 -41.69 -40.07
CA GLU A 74 14.66 -41.63 -40.90
C GLU A 74 13.57 -42.74 -40.84
N GLY A 75 12.33 -42.35 -41.20
CA GLY A 75 11.21 -43.27 -41.47
C GLY A 75 9.81 -42.71 -41.16
N SER A 76 9.07 -42.24 -42.17
CA SER A 76 7.65 -41.84 -42.11
C SER A 76 7.05 -41.71 -43.52
N PRO A 77 5.72 -41.71 -43.72
CA PRO A 77 4.62 -42.31 -42.96
C PRO A 77 3.93 -43.43 -43.82
N PRO A 78 2.64 -43.79 -43.62
CA PRO A 78 1.57 -43.10 -44.38
C PRO A 78 0.21 -42.96 -43.66
N SER A 79 -0.74 -42.30 -44.33
CA SER A 79 -2.05 -41.88 -43.81
C SER A 79 -3.23 -42.79 -44.22
N THR A 80 -4.29 -42.84 -43.41
CA THR A 80 -5.71 -43.05 -43.82
C THR A 80 -6.59 -42.72 -42.60
N PHE A 81 -7.49 -41.73 -42.62
CA PHE A 81 -8.76 -41.58 -43.34
C PHE A 81 -9.93 -42.38 -42.73
N THR A 82 -10.88 -41.68 -42.09
CA THR A 82 -12.36 -41.79 -42.25
C THR A 82 -13.05 -40.91 -41.21
N ALA A 83 -14.09 -40.18 -41.60
CA ALA A 83 -15.03 -39.50 -40.69
C ALA A 83 -16.47 -39.85 -41.09
N PRO A 84 -17.44 -39.82 -40.15
CA PRO A 84 -18.85 -39.68 -40.48
C PRO A 84 -19.36 -38.25 -40.19
N MET A 85 -20.25 -37.79 -41.06
CA MET A 85 -20.93 -36.49 -41.07
C MET A 85 -22.46 -36.72 -40.85
N PRO A 86 -23.37 -35.72 -40.79
CA PRO A 86 -24.25 -35.57 -39.63
C PRO A 86 -25.77 -35.63 -39.94
N GLY A 87 -26.63 -35.30 -38.96
CA GLY A 87 -28.04 -34.94 -39.21
C GLY A 87 -28.88 -34.70 -37.94
N LEU A 88 -29.89 -33.80 -38.00
CA LEU A 88 -31.07 -33.86 -37.12
C LEU A 88 -30.97 -33.14 -35.74
N GLY A 89 -31.18 -31.85 -35.48
CA GLY A 89 -31.53 -30.66 -36.29
C GLY A 89 -32.83 -29.97 -35.82
N GLY A 90 -32.72 -28.85 -35.07
CA GLY A 90 -33.81 -28.03 -34.52
C GLY A 90 -33.26 -26.75 -33.84
N PRO A 91 -34.04 -25.66 -33.65
CA PRO A 91 -33.44 -24.31 -33.63
C PRO A 91 -33.25 -23.64 -32.26
N SER A 92 -32.21 -22.78 -32.24
CA SER A 92 -31.95 -21.58 -31.42
C SER A 92 -32.87 -21.17 -30.26
N GLU A 93 -32.26 -20.89 -29.10
CA GLU A 93 -32.25 -19.55 -28.48
C GLU A 93 -31.15 -19.42 -27.40
N GLY A 94 -30.84 -18.18 -26.98
CA GLY A 94 -30.19 -17.91 -25.68
C GLY A 94 -28.73 -18.35 -25.44
N ARG A 95 -27.75 -17.83 -26.18
CA ARG A 95 -26.32 -17.92 -25.79
C ARG A 95 -26.02 -17.05 -24.56
N THR A 96 -26.11 -17.58 -23.34
CA THR A 96 -25.54 -16.93 -22.15
C THR A 96 -24.01 -16.99 -22.21
N GLY A 97 -23.36 -15.84 -22.44
CA GLY A 97 -21.91 -15.75 -22.56
C GLY A 97 -21.21 -16.14 -21.26
N SER A 98 -20.42 -17.22 -21.29
CA SER A 98 -19.62 -17.65 -20.14
C SER A 98 -18.58 -16.60 -19.73
N MET A 99 -18.28 -16.52 -18.44
CA MET A 99 -17.40 -15.51 -17.86
C MET A 99 -15.98 -15.59 -18.46
N LEU A 100 -15.52 -14.51 -19.08
CA LEU A 100 -14.12 -14.37 -19.51
C LEU A 100 -13.22 -14.09 -18.31
N SER A 101 -12.78 -15.15 -17.65
CA SER A 101 -11.80 -15.14 -16.56
C SER A 101 -10.45 -14.59 -17.06
N THR A 102 -10.26 -13.28 -17.02
CA THR A 102 -9.02 -12.62 -17.41
C THR A 102 -7.94 -12.94 -16.37
N THR A 103 -6.84 -13.54 -16.82
CA THR A 103 -5.75 -14.07 -15.97
C THR A 103 -4.83 -12.97 -15.41
N SER A 104 -5.38 -12.08 -14.58
CA SER A 104 -4.61 -11.05 -13.89
C SER A 104 -3.75 -11.65 -12.76
N GLY A 105 -2.44 -11.33 -12.75
CA GLY A 105 -1.44 -11.86 -11.80
C GLY A 105 -1.58 -11.42 -10.31
N PHE A 106 -2.77 -11.02 -9.91
CA PHE A 106 -3.17 -10.60 -8.56
C PHE A 106 -4.52 -11.24 -8.13
N GLY A 107 -5.12 -12.11 -8.96
CA GLY A 107 -6.47 -12.63 -8.74
C GLY A 107 -6.65 -13.58 -7.55
N LEU A 108 -7.79 -13.46 -6.87
CA LEU A 108 -8.30 -14.42 -5.90
C LEU A 108 -8.73 -15.73 -6.59
N SER A 109 -8.44 -16.87 -5.98
CA SER A 109 -8.80 -18.20 -6.51
C SER A 109 -10.16 -18.68 -6.03
N SER A 110 -11.03 -19.08 -6.96
CA SER A 110 -12.28 -19.81 -6.65
C SER A 110 -11.97 -21.21 -6.05
N PRO A 111 -12.88 -21.82 -5.26
CA PRO A 111 -12.56 -22.98 -4.42
C PRO A 111 -12.48 -24.31 -5.19
N GLY A 112 -11.32 -24.58 -5.77
CA GLY A 112 -10.95 -25.91 -6.31
C GLY A 112 -9.73 -26.48 -5.59
N ALA A 113 -9.92 -27.58 -4.85
CA ALA A 113 -8.87 -28.43 -4.25
C ALA A 113 -7.63 -27.71 -3.70
N VAL A 114 -7.79 -26.91 -2.63
CA VAL A 114 -6.67 -26.22 -1.97
C VAL A 114 -5.79 -27.17 -1.15
N SER A 115 -4.50 -27.21 -1.45
CA SER A 115 -3.48 -27.67 -0.50
C SER A 115 -3.43 -26.69 0.68
N ALA A 116 -3.25 -27.20 1.91
CA ALA A 116 -3.33 -26.38 3.14
C ALA A 116 -2.43 -25.12 3.14
N THR A 117 -1.30 -25.16 2.42
CA THR A 117 -0.36 -24.05 2.28
C THR A 117 -0.85 -22.88 1.40
N SER A 118 -1.83 -23.08 0.50
CA SER A 118 -2.41 -21.97 -0.26
C SER A 118 -3.57 -21.30 0.48
N ALA A 119 -4.34 -22.05 1.27
CA ALA A 119 -5.45 -21.54 2.09
C ALA A 119 -4.98 -20.48 3.10
N ALA A 120 -3.95 -20.80 3.91
CA ALA A 120 -3.37 -19.86 4.87
C ALA A 120 -2.84 -18.56 4.22
N ARG A 121 -2.29 -18.68 3.00
CA ARG A 121 -1.79 -17.54 2.23
C ARG A 121 -2.92 -16.66 1.66
N ALA A 122 -4.11 -17.22 1.40
CA ALA A 122 -5.27 -16.46 0.93
C ALA A 122 -6.03 -15.79 2.09
N GLN A 123 -6.26 -16.51 3.20
CA GLN A 123 -7.00 -16.02 4.36
C GLN A 123 -6.36 -14.78 4.99
N THR A 124 -5.03 -14.75 5.09
CA THR A 124 -4.27 -13.58 5.59
C THR A 124 -4.42 -12.34 4.69
N GLN A 125 -4.55 -12.49 3.37
CA GLN A 125 -4.62 -11.34 2.44
C GLN A 125 -5.98 -10.64 2.48
N GLY A 126 -7.09 -11.39 2.45
CA GLY A 126 -8.44 -10.80 2.48
C GLY A 126 -8.75 -10.12 3.82
N ALA A 127 -8.44 -10.79 4.93
CA ALA A 127 -8.67 -10.25 6.26
C ALA A 127 -7.78 -9.02 6.56
N ALA A 128 -6.53 -9.00 6.09
CA ALA A 128 -5.60 -7.90 6.35
C ALA A 128 -6.03 -6.56 5.73
N VAL A 129 -6.65 -6.57 4.54
CA VAL A 129 -7.22 -5.34 3.94
C VAL A 129 -8.53 -4.96 4.63
N SER A 130 -9.43 -5.90 4.88
CA SER A 130 -10.71 -5.62 5.57
C SER A 130 -10.53 -5.04 6.97
N ALA A 131 -9.46 -5.42 7.69
CA ALA A 131 -9.13 -4.86 8.99
C ALA A 131 -8.57 -3.42 8.95
N LEU A 132 -7.99 -2.99 7.81
CA LEU A 132 -7.57 -1.60 7.58
C LEU A 132 -8.70 -0.72 7.03
N THR A 133 -9.77 -1.35 6.53
CA THR A 133 -10.97 -0.69 6.01
C THR A 133 -12.17 -0.93 6.94
N SER A 134 -11.97 -0.66 8.23
CA SER A 134 -13.08 -0.51 9.19
C SER A 134 -14.05 0.58 8.72
N ASN A 135 -15.28 0.57 9.26
CA ASN A 135 -16.41 1.36 8.75
C ASN A 135 -16.03 2.84 8.52
N PRO A 136 -15.85 3.30 7.26
CA PRO A 136 -15.13 4.55 7.01
C PRO A 136 -15.88 5.79 7.53
N PHE A 137 -17.19 5.66 7.74
CA PHE A 137 -18.06 6.72 8.25
C PHE A 137 -18.05 6.86 9.79
N GLU A 138 -17.48 5.90 10.53
CA GLU A 138 -17.56 5.83 12.00
C GLU A 138 -16.89 7.00 12.71
N ALA A 139 -15.86 7.60 12.10
CA ALA A 139 -15.21 8.83 12.57
C ALA A 139 -16.06 10.11 12.36
N THR A 140 -17.20 10.02 11.68
CA THR A 140 -18.09 11.16 11.36
C THR A 140 -19.45 10.99 12.02
N SER A 141 -19.50 11.21 13.33
CA SER A 141 -20.76 11.46 14.04
C SER A 141 -21.21 12.90 13.77
N ARG A 142 -22.12 13.07 12.81
CA ARG A 142 -22.85 14.32 12.56
C ARG A 142 -24.34 14.11 12.77
N ASP A 143 -25.02 15.22 12.98
CA ASP A 143 -26.44 15.27 13.34
C ASP A 143 -27.33 14.62 12.28
N MET A 144 -28.51 14.14 12.71
CA MET A 144 -29.55 13.77 11.76
C MET A 144 -29.99 15.02 11.01
N GLY A 145 -30.10 14.94 9.68
CA GLY A 145 -30.45 16.07 8.82
C GLY A 145 -31.78 16.73 9.21
N GLU A 146 -31.93 18.01 8.86
CA GLU A 146 -33.14 18.79 9.14
C GLU A 146 -34.39 18.02 8.70
N ALA A 147 -35.37 17.91 9.61
CA ALA A 147 -36.41 16.87 9.59
C ALA A 147 -37.23 16.85 8.30
N GLY A 148 -36.84 15.97 7.36
CA GLY A 148 -37.40 15.84 6.02
C GLY A 148 -36.33 15.69 4.92
N THR A 149 -35.10 16.10 5.18
CA THR A 149 -33.95 15.93 4.28
C THR A 149 -33.12 14.71 4.65
N GLY A 150 -32.69 13.95 3.63
CA GLY A 150 -31.72 12.87 3.77
C GLY A 150 -30.30 13.37 3.50
N THR A 151 -29.31 12.76 4.13
CA THR A 151 -27.89 13.08 3.93
C THR A 151 -27.17 11.97 3.16
N VAL A 152 -26.31 12.39 2.23
CA VAL A 152 -25.44 11.50 1.45
C VAL A 152 -24.01 11.72 1.93
N ARG A 153 -23.36 10.64 2.39
CA ARG A 153 -21.92 10.60 2.65
C ARG A 153 -21.26 9.60 1.69
N ALA A 154 -20.01 9.84 1.35
CA ALA A 154 -19.24 8.96 0.49
C ALA A 154 -17.84 8.70 1.04
N SER A 155 -17.27 7.55 0.72
CA SER A 155 -15.88 7.24 1.06
C SER A 155 -15.15 6.64 -0.15
N ILE A 156 -13.94 7.12 -0.41
CA ILE A 156 -13.04 6.58 -1.44
C ILE A 156 -11.87 5.89 -0.76
N THR A 157 -11.74 4.58 -0.97
CA THR A 157 -10.63 3.77 -0.44
C THR A 157 -9.78 3.24 -1.58
N GLU A 158 -8.48 3.54 -1.61
CA GLU A 158 -7.55 3.07 -2.63
C GLU A 158 -6.51 2.07 -2.07
N THR A 159 -6.51 0.87 -2.63
CA THR A 159 -5.61 -0.22 -2.27
C THR A 159 -4.39 -0.22 -3.21
N VAL A 160 -3.21 0.06 -2.65
CA VAL A 160 -1.92 0.10 -3.35
C VAL A 160 -1.22 -1.27 -3.24
N ASN A 161 -1.12 -1.95 -4.37
CA ASN A 161 -0.36 -3.20 -4.51
C ASN A 161 1.01 -2.87 -5.11
N ALA A 162 2.09 -3.36 -4.50
CA ALA A 162 3.46 -3.10 -4.92
C ALA A 162 4.34 -4.33 -4.69
N ILE A 163 5.16 -4.68 -5.68
CA ILE A 163 6.12 -5.79 -5.60
C ILE A 163 7.51 -5.23 -5.88
N PHE A 164 8.40 -5.32 -4.89
CA PHE A 164 9.81 -4.95 -4.99
C PHE A 164 10.68 -6.21 -5.10
N THR A 165 11.76 -6.13 -5.87
CA THR A 165 12.82 -7.14 -5.89
C THR A 165 14.17 -6.46 -5.70
N GLY A 166 14.87 -6.83 -4.62
CA GLY A 166 15.94 -5.99 -4.09
C GLY A 166 15.40 -4.61 -3.73
N ALA A 167 15.97 -3.55 -4.32
CA ALA A 167 15.50 -2.16 -4.15
C ALA A 167 14.60 -1.65 -5.30
N ASN A 168 14.29 -2.47 -6.31
CA ASN A 168 13.58 -2.03 -7.51
C ASN A 168 12.08 -2.33 -7.41
N LEU A 169 11.23 -1.35 -7.73
CA LEU A 169 9.80 -1.58 -7.95
C LEU A 169 9.61 -2.33 -9.28
N VAL A 170 9.11 -3.57 -9.21
CA VAL A 170 8.92 -4.46 -10.37
C VAL A 170 7.49 -4.42 -10.89
N ARG A 171 6.50 -4.29 -9.99
CA ARG A 171 5.09 -4.16 -10.36
C ARG A 171 4.31 -3.32 -9.36
N VAL A 172 3.44 -2.46 -9.85
CA VAL A 172 2.49 -1.68 -9.06
C VAL A 172 1.08 -1.78 -9.65
N GLN A 173 0.04 -1.71 -8.81
CA GLN A 173 -1.36 -1.61 -9.23
C GLN A 173 -2.18 -0.94 -8.12
N VAL A 174 -2.95 0.09 -8.47
CA VAL A 174 -3.92 0.73 -7.56
C VAL A 174 -5.34 0.37 -7.98
N VAL A 175 -6.12 -0.10 -7.01
CA VAL A 175 -7.56 -0.40 -7.16
C VAL A 175 -8.31 0.41 -6.11
N GLY A 176 -9.33 1.17 -6.54
CA GLY A 176 -10.17 1.97 -5.67
C GLY A 176 -11.58 1.43 -5.53
N GLU A 177 -12.20 1.71 -4.39
CA GLU A 177 -13.60 1.42 -4.12
C GLU A 177 -14.30 2.69 -3.60
N VAL A 178 -15.49 2.97 -4.14
CA VAL A 178 -16.38 4.02 -3.64
C VAL A 178 -17.53 3.36 -2.90
N GLN A 179 -17.68 3.73 -1.63
CA GLN A 179 -18.85 3.40 -0.82
C GLN A 179 -19.69 4.65 -0.64
N VAL A 180 -21.02 4.47 -0.62
CA VAL A 180 -21.99 5.53 -0.30
C VAL A 180 -22.76 5.09 0.94
N LEU A 181 -23.01 6.06 1.81
CA LEU A 181 -23.86 5.98 2.98
C LEU A 181 -25.01 6.97 2.82
N LEU A 182 -26.24 6.46 2.85
CA LEU A 182 -27.46 7.24 2.84
C LEU A 182 -28.08 7.19 4.24
N SER A 183 -28.37 8.35 4.83
CA SER A 183 -29.10 8.46 6.10
C SER A 183 -30.35 9.33 5.87
N GLY A 184 -31.55 8.71 5.86
CA GLY A 184 -32.81 9.39 5.57
C GLY A 184 -33.85 8.51 4.84
N THR A 185 -35.02 9.07 4.55
CA THR A 185 -36.17 8.33 3.98
C THR A 185 -36.60 8.77 2.58
N GLY A 186 -35.77 9.55 1.86
CA GLY A 186 -36.10 10.07 0.53
C GLY A 186 -35.94 9.03 -0.58
N SER A 187 -36.91 8.92 -1.49
CA SER A 187 -36.79 8.13 -2.72
C SER A 187 -36.45 9.02 -3.91
N GLY A 188 -35.31 8.79 -4.55
CA GLY A 188 -34.85 9.61 -5.69
C GLY A 188 -33.68 9.02 -6.46
N LYS A 189 -33.24 9.77 -7.48
CA LYS A 189 -32.09 9.46 -8.32
C LYS A 189 -31.03 10.55 -8.19
N LEU A 190 -29.79 10.16 -7.98
CA LEU A 190 -28.65 11.07 -7.85
C LEU A 190 -27.63 10.79 -8.94
N ASN A 191 -27.12 11.83 -9.59
CA ASN A 191 -25.96 11.74 -10.46
C ASN A 191 -24.70 11.67 -9.59
N LEU A 192 -23.92 10.60 -9.75
CA LEU A 192 -22.60 10.40 -9.19
C LEU A 192 -21.58 10.50 -10.33
N SER A 193 -20.67 11.47 -10.28
CA SER A 193 -19.60 11.63 -11.27
C SER A 193 -18.22 11.65 -10.62
N LEU A 194 -17.22 11.11 -11.32
CA LEU A 194 -15.83 11.12 -10.86
C LEU A 194 -14.98 12.08 -11.70
N GLY A 195 -14.46 13.12 -11.05
CA GLY A 195 -13.50 14.07 -11.63
C GLY A 195 -12.06 13.56 -11.52
N GLY A 196 -11.17 14.09 -12.35
CA GLY A 196 -9.79 13.58 -12.48
C GLY A 196 -9.70 12.19 -13.15
N ALA A 197 -10.80 11.69 -13.72
CA ALA A 197 -10.93 10.31 -14.19
C ALA A 197 -10.03 9.89 -15.36
N SER A 198 -9.24 10.80 -15.96
CA SER A 198 -8.21 10.47 -16.96
C SER A 198 -7.15 9.48 -16.47
N ALA A 199 -7.09 9.21 -15.15
CA ALA A 199 -6.26 8.18 -14.55
C ALA A 199 -6.97 6.82 -14.35
N ILE A 200 -8.20 6.60 -14.82
CA ILE A 200 -8.97 5.35 -14.61
C ILE A 200 -8.92 4.46 -15.85
N ASN A 201 -8.27 3.28 -15.77
CA ASN A 201 -8.28 2.29 -16.86
C ASN A 201 -9.62 1.55 -16.94
N ARG A 202 -10.22 1.21 -15.78
CA ARG A 202 -11.43 0.40 -15.68
C ARG A 202 -12.32 0.88 -14.55
N ALA A 203 -13.62 0.91 -14.79
CA ALA A 203 -14.65 1.15 -13.80
C ALA A 203 -15.69 0.01 -13.86
N ALA A 204 -16.09 -0.48 -12.69
CA ALA A 204 -17.05 -1.56 -12.50
C ALA A 204 -18.15 -1.06 -11.55
N PRO A 205 -19.19 -0.38 -12.09
CA PRO A 205 -20.34 0.04 -11.29
C PRO A 205 -21.12 -1.17 -10.79
N ASN A 206 -21.69 -1.07 -9.59
CA ASN A 206 -22.54 -2.10 -9.01
C ASN A 206 -23.97 -1.97 -9.60
N PRO A 207 -24.42 -2.91 -10.45
CA PRO A 207 -25.70 -2.77 -11.17
C PRO A 207 -26.94 -2.86 -10.28
N ALA A 208 -26.79 -3.20 -9.00
CA ALA A 208 -27.88 -3.13 -8.02
C ALA A 208 -28.21 -1.69 -7.58
N PHE A 209 -27.28 -0.73 -7.77
CA PHE A 209 -27.40 0.64 -7.28
C PHE A 209 -27.05 1.71 -8.33
N LEU A 210 -26.10 1.43 -9.25
CA LEU A 210 -25.66 2.36 -10.29
C LEU A 210 -26.08 1.90 -11.69
N THR A 211 -26.55 2.85 -12.48
CA THR A 211 -26.71 2.72 -13.94
C THR A 211 -25.84 3.77 -14.63
N SER A 212 -25.25 3.49 -15.80
CA SER A 212 -24.40 4.46 -16.50
C SER A 212 -25.23 5.61 -17.07
N ALA A 213 -24.85 6.85 -16.80
CA ALA A 213 -25.48 8.02 -17.41
C ALA A 213 -25.00 8.17 -18.87
N GLY A 214 -25.81 7.68 -19.81
CA GLY A 214 -25.42 7.59 -21.23
C GLY A 214 -25.11 8.94 -21.86
N GLY A 215 -23.81 9.28 -21.95
CA GLY A 215 -23.32 10.51 -22.59
C GLY A 215 -22.07 11.11 -21.96
N ALA A 216 -21.71 10.75 -20.72
CA ALA A 216 -20.53 11.27 -20.03
C ALA A 216 -19.71 10.15 -19.37
N ASP A 217 -18.39 10.16 -19.58
CA ASP A 217 -17.48 9.20 -18.97
C ASP A 217 -17.54 9.28 -17.44
N HIS A 218 -17.46 8.11 -16.79
CA HIS A 218 -17.48 7.94 -15.33
C HIS A 218 -18.62 8.68 -14.60
N THR A 219 -19.77 8.87 -15.27
CA THR A 219 -20.99 9.43 -14.68
C THR A 219 -22.06 8.33 -14.58
N TYR A 220 -22.68 8.22 -13.41
CA TYR A 220 -23.61 7.16 -13.06
C TYR A 220 -24.85 7.75 -12.37
N VAL A 221 -26.01 7.14 -12.59
CA VAL A 221 -27.24 7.44 -11.83
C VAL A 221 -27.36 6.40 -10.71
N LEU A 222 -27.30 6.88 -9.47
CA LEU A 222 -27.51 6.15 -8.23
C LEU A 222 -29.01 6.12 -7.89
N ASP A 223 -29.55 4.91 -7.70
CA ASP A 223 -30.89 4.70 -7.15
C ASP A 223 -30.84 4.66 -5.62
N THR A 224 -31.40 5.68 -4.98
CA THR A 224 -31.41 5.79 -3.51
C THR A 224 -32.43 4.86 -2.86
N ALA A 225 -33.51 4.50 -3.55
CA ALA A 225 -34.52 3.58 -3.02
C ALA A 225 -34.00 2.14 -3.02
N ALA A 226 -33.30 1.73 -4.09
CA ALA A 226 -32.61 0.45 -4.15
C ALA A 226 -31.54 0.34 -3.04
N LEU A 227 -30.72 1.38 -2.85
CA LEU A 227 -29.69 1.37 -1.80
C LEU A 227 -30.33 1.36 -0.41
N LEU A 228 -31.33 2.20 -0.11
CA LEU A 228 -32.07 2.19 1.16
C LEU A 228 -32.74 0.82 1.42
N SER A 229 -33.29 0.15 0.41
CA SER A 229 -33.88 -1.19 0.55
C SER A 229 -32.87 -2.31 0.91
N SER A 230 -31.57 -2.06 0.69
CA SER A 230 -30.49 -2.94 1.14
C SER A 230 -29.97 -2.63 2.55
N GLY A 231 -30.38 -1.48 3.11
CA GLY A 231 -30.13 -1.11 4.50
C GLY A 231 -31.05 -1.81 5.49
N GLY A 232 -30.72 -1.69 6.77
CA GLY A 232 -31.57 -2.16 7.86
C GLY A 232 -32.76 -1.24 8.13
N SER A 233 -33.65 -1.66 9.03
CA SER A 233 -34.90 -0.96 9.39
C SER A 233 -34.73 0.38 10.15
N GLN A 234 -33.59 1.06 10.01
CA GLN A 234 -33.27 2.33 10.70
C GLN A 234 -33.16 3.54 9.76
N GLY A 235 -33.45 3.39 8.45
CA GLY A 235 -33.33 4.50 7.50
C GLY A 235 -31.89 4.90 7.19
N GLU A 236 -30.92 4.06 7.55
CA GLU A 236 -29.52 4.21 7.17
C GLU A 236 -29.06 2.99 6.37
N ALA A 237 -28.39 3.23 5.24
CA ALA A 237 -27.97 2.19 4.31
C ALA A 237 -26.60 2.49 3.71
N ARG A 238 -25.72 1.48 3.67
CA ARG A 238 -24.35 1.58 3.13
C ARG A 238 -24.10 0.52 2.06
N ALA A 239 -23.44 0.91 0.97
CA ALA A 239 -23.04 -0.03 -0.07
C ALA A 239 -21.77 0.41 -0.79
N THR A 240 -20.94 -0.56 -1.22
CA THR A 240 -19.95 -0.31 -2.27
C THR A 240 -20.68 -0.19 -3.61
N VAL A 241 -20.70 1.03 -4.16
CA VAL A 241 -21.43 1.36 -5.39
C VAL A 241 -20.56 1.25 -6.64
N LEU A 242 -19.24 1.41 -6.51
CA LEU A 242 -18.30 1.38 -7.63
C LEU A 242 -16.95 0.79 -7.20
N LYS A 243 -16.32 0.00 -8.07
CA LYS A 243 -14.89 -0.33 -8.00
C LYS A 243 -14.19 0.18 -9.26
N TYR A 244 -12.95 0.62 -9.14
CA TYR A 244 -12.15 1.11 -10.27
C TYR A 244 -10.68 0.69 -10.18
N GLN A 245 -9.98 0.71 -11.30
CA GLN A 245 -8.53 0.48 -11.37
C GLN A 245 -7.87 1.65 -12.10
N LEU A 246 -6.79 2.18 -11.54
CA LEU A 246 -6.03 3.25 -12.18
C LEU A 246 -5.22 2.73 -13.39
N ASP A 247 -5.10 3.57 -14.42
CA ASP A 247 -4.13 3.37 -15.50
C ASP A 247 -2.77 3.87 -15.05
N LEU A 248 -1.81 2.95 -14.93
CA LEU A 248 -0.50 3.22 -14.36
C LEU A 248 0.57 2.40 -15.08
N PRO A 249 1.73 2.99 -15.45
CA PRO A 249 2.90 2.23 -15.86
C PRO A 249 3.27 1.19 -14.80
N PRO A 250 3.66 -0.05 -15.17
CA PRO A 250 3.88 -1.13 -14.21
C PRO A 250 4.92 -0.84 -13.11
N GLN A 251 5.82 0.13 -13.32
CA GLN A 251 6.87 0.53 -12.38
C GLN A 251 6.69 1.98 -11.88
N SER A 252 5.47 2.53 -11.96
CA SER A 252 5.20 3.92 -11.53
C SER A 252 5.43 4.07 -10.02
N SER A 253 6.50 4.77 -9.63
CA SER A 253 6.84 4.98 -8.21
C SER A 253 5.97 6.04 -7.53
N GLU A 254 5.36 6.95 -8.29
CA GLU A 254 4.56 8.08 -7.76
C GLU A 254 3.37 7.64 -6.88
N VAL A 255 2.91 6.39 -7.04
CA VAL A 255 1.76 5.85 -6.28
C VAL A 255 2.15 5.14 -4.98
N VAL A 256 3.45 5.05 -4.70
CA VAL A 256 4.00 4.26 -3.59
C VAL A 256 4.56 5.20 -2.50
N PRO A 257 4.09 5.14 -1.24
CA PRO A 257 4.46 6.14 -0.22
C PRO A 257 5.90 6.03 0.29
N PHE A 258 6.53 4.85 0.21
CA PHE A 258 7.91 4.61 0.62
C PHE A 258 8.57 3.53 -0.23
N GLU A 259 9.88 3.67 -0.44
CA GLU A 259 10.70 2.63 -1.03
C GLU A 259 11.12 1.59 0.01
N LEU A 260 11.35 0.35 -0.44
CA LEU A 260 11.66 -0.78 0.41
C LEU A 260 12.71 -1.69 -0.23
N HIS A 261 13.61 -2.23 0.59
CA HIS A 261 14.63 -3.19 0.20
C HIS A 261 14.85 -4.23 1.30
N ALA A 262 14.56 -5.50 0.99
CA ALA A 262 14.83 -6.63 1.88
C ALA A 262 16.13 -7.34 1.46
N GLN A 263 16.92 -7.82 2.44
CA GLN A 263 18.16 -8.56 2.22
C GLN A 263 18.26 -9.73 3.20
N TRP A 264 18.26 -10.95 2.66
CA TRP A 264 18.37 -12.20 3.40
C TRP A 264 19.78 -12.79 3.36
N ARG A 265 20.25 -13.32 4.49
CA ARG A 265 21.46 -14.15 4.61
C ARG A 265 21.12 -15.38 5.44
N CYS A 266 20.86 -16.50 4.75
CA CYS A 266 20.54 -17.78 5.36
C CYS A 266 21.82 -18.62 5.51
N GLU A 267 22.13 -19.02 6.74
CA GLU A 267 23.25 -19.89 7.12
C GLU A 267 22.68 -21.14 7.81
N PRO A 268 23.43 -22.26 7.92
CA PRO A 268 22.86 -23.55 8.35
C PRO A 268 22.19 -23.56 9.73
N THR A 269 22.66 -22.71 10.65
CA THR A 269 22.15 -22.59 12.04
C THR A 269 21.55 -21.22 12.35
N GLN A 270 21.53 -20.30 11.37
CA GLN A 270 21.18 -18.91 11.61
C GLN A 270 20.67 -18.23 10.34
N THR A 271 19.57 -17.49 10.43
CA THR A 271 19.11 -16.62 9.35
C THR A 271 19.15 -15.16 9.78
N SER A 272 19.72 -14.31 8.93
CA SER A 272 19.87 -12.87 9.18
C SER A 272 19.08 -12.10 8.12
N LEU A 273 18.34 -11.09 8.54
CA LEU A 273 17.50 -10.26 7.67
C LEU A 273 17.77 -8.79 7.96
N MET A 274 17.97 -8.00 6.91
CA MET A 274 17.93 -6.54 6.96
C MET A 274 16.83 -6.05 6.03
N ILE A 275 15.97 -5.18 6.52
CA ILE A 275 14.98 -4.45 5.74
C ILE A 275 15.32 -2.97 5.86
N SER A 276 15.54 -2.29 4.74
CA SER A 276 15.74 -0.83 4.69
C SER A 276 14.52 -0.19 4.03
N TYR A 277 13.99 0.88 4.61
CA TYR A 277 12.86 1.63 4.07
C TYR A 277 13.13 3.14 4.14
N ARG A 278 12.61 3.91 3.16
CA ARG A 278 12.74 5.37 3.13
C ARG A 278 11.50 6.03 2.52
N PRO A 279 11.09 7.23 3.00
CA PRO A 279 10.00 8.00 2.38
C PRO A 279 10.25 8.22 0.88
N ASN A 280 9.24 7.99 0.06
CA ASN A 280 9.33 8.27 -1.37
C ASN A 280 8.90 9.71 -1.65
N LEU A 281 9.86 10.60 -1.84
CA LEU A 281 9.59 12.03 -2.08
C LEU A 281 8.94 12.31 -3.45
N ALA A 282 8.95 11.34 -4.38
CA ALA A 282 8.21 11.42 -5.64
C ALA A 282 6.75 10.93 -5.52
N SER A 283 6.31 10.50 -4.33
CA SER A 283 4.95 9.99 -4.15
C SER A 283 3.90 11.10 -4.13
N LYS A 284 2.83 10.95 -4.90
CA LYS A 284 1.64 11.81 -4.88
C LYS A 284 1.02 11.90 -3.48
N LEU A 285 1.07 10.80 -2.71
CA LEU A 285 0.62 10.76 -1.32
C LEU A 285 1.41 11.73 -0.41
N ASN A 286 2.70 11.93 -0.70
CA ASN A 286 3.64 12.76 0.06
C ASN A 286 3.77 14.20 -0.47
N SER A 287 2.93 14.61 -1.43
CA SER A 287 3.05 15.88 -2.14
C SER A 287 2.96 17.10 -1.19
N GLN A 288 3.82 18.09 -1.42
CA GLN A 288 4.00 19.26 -0.54
C GLN A 288 2.73 20.10 -0.35
N SER A 289 1.80 20.11 -1.32
CA SER A 289 0.57 20.92 -1.26
C SER A 289 -0.37 20.55 -0.11
N ALA A 290 -0.26 19.34 0.45
CA ALA A 290 -1.03 18.88 1.61
C ALA A 290 -0.17 18.68 2.87
N GLY A 291 1.14 18.95 2.81
CA GLY A 291 2.10 18.53 3.84
C GLY A 291 2.40 17.02 3.81
N PRO A 292 3.34 16.52 4.64
CA PRO A 292 3.76 15.11 4.64
C PRO A 292 2.60 14.17 5.01
N ALA A 293 2.59 12.97 4.43
CA ALA A 293 1.62 11.95 4.81
C ALA A 293 2.02 11.24 6.11
N THR A 294 1.00 10.77 6.80
CA THR A 294 1.07 9.97 8.02
C THR A 294 0.68 8.54 7.72
N LEU A 295 1.60 7.59 7.95
CA LEU A 295 1.31 6.16 7.90
C LEU A 295 0.81 5.71 9.26
N ASP A 296 -0.46 5.32 9.34
CA ASP A 296 -0.98 4.53 10.46
C ASP A 296 -0.82 3.04 10.15
N ASP A 297 -1.02 2.18 11.16
CA ASP A 297 -1.13 0.72 11.00
C ASP A 297 0.08 0.08 10.31
N LEU A 298 1.27 0.68 10.46
CA LEU A 298 2.48 0.29 9.74
C LEU A 298 3.08 -1.01 10.33
N GLU A 299 2.71 -2.15 9.74
CA GLU A 299 3.25 -3.46 10.13
C GLU A 299 4.15 -4.06 9.04
N VAL A 300 5.22 -4.73 9.46
CA VAL A 300 6.12 -5.49 8.58
C VAL A 300 6.11 -6.95 9.03
N LEU A 301 5.59 -7.82 8.17
CA LEU A 301 5.32 -9.23 8.45
C LEU A 301 6.21 -10.14 7.60
N VAL A 302 7.08 -10.90 8.27
CA VAL A 302 8.15 -11.72 7.69
C VAL A 302 7.87 -13.20 7.97
N PRO A 303 7.28 -13.97 7.03
CA PRO A 303 7.18 -15.41 7.15
C PRO A 303 8.59 -16.04 7.16
N VAL A 304 8.81 -17.11 7.93
CA VAL A 304 10.06 -17.88 7.91
C VAL A 304 9.74 -19.33 7.55
N ALA A 305 10.42 -19.84 6.52
CA ALA A 305 10.26 -21.22 6.05
C ALA A 305 11.58 -21.98 6.18
N PRO A 306 11.58 -23.25 6.61
CA PRO A 306 10.41 -24.05 6.99
C PRO A 306 9.82 -23.64 8.35
N ALA A 307 8.51 -23.84 8.53
CA ALA A 307 7.80 -23.53 9.77
C ALA A 307 8.36 -24.31 10.97
N GLY A 308 8.31 -23.73 12.16
CA GLY A 308 8.83 -24.33 13.40
C GLY A 308 10.36 -24.49 13.48
N SER A 309 11.13 -24.00 12.49
CA SER A 309 12.60 -24.09 12.50
C SER A 309 13.28 -23.10 13.46
N VAL A 310 12.62 -21.97 13.73
CA VAL A 310 13.14 -20.86 14.54
C VAL A 310 13.10 -21.20 16.02
N GLN A 311 14.27 -21.23 16.65
CA GLN A 311 14.44 -21.48 18.09
C GLN A 311 14.49 -20.20 18.93
N ASN A 312 14.96 -19.09 18.32
CA ASN A 312 15.15 -17.81 18.99
C ASN A 312 15.21 -16.66 17.96
N VAL A 313 14.75 -15.47 18.33
CA VAL A 313 14.75 -14.28 17.47
C VAL A 313 15.30 -13.07 18.22
N MET A 314 16.36 -12.47 17.69
CA MET A 314 16.85 -11.16 18.12
C MET A 314 16.51 -10.13 17.05
N SER A 315 15.73 -9.11 17.40
CA SER A 315 15.23 -8.08 16.48
C SER A 315 15.59 -6.66 16.95
N LYS A 316 15.88 -5.75 16.02
CA LYS A 316 16.08 -4.31 16.26
C LYS A 316 15.41 -3.49 15.14
N PRO A 317 14.40 -2.64 15.42
CA PRO A 317 13.70 -2.47 16.71
C PRO A 317 13.06 -3.79 17.19
N ASN A 318 12.52 -3.81 18.41
CA ASN A 318 11.88 -5.01 18.94
C ASN A 318 10.70 -5.43 18.04
N GLY A 319 10.66 -6.70 17.66
CA GLY A 319 9.65 -7.30 16.79
C GLY A 319 9.20 -8.63 17.38
N ARG A 320 7.88 -8.84 17.39
CA ARG A 320 7.20 -10.00 17.98
C ARG A 320 7.36 -11.22 17.08
N TRP A 321 7.85 -12.32 17.62
CA TRP A 321 7.75 -13.62 16.98
C TRP A 321 6.36 -14.23 17.21
N ASP A 322 5.76 -14.75 16.15
CA ASP A 322 4.56 -15.57 16.15
C ASP A 322 4.97 -17.01 15.77
N SER A 323 4.84 -17.94 16.72
CA SER A 323 5.16 -19.36 16.52
C SER A 323 4.22 -20.04 15.54
N ASP A 324 2.95 -19.67 15.58
CA ASP A 324 1.84 -20.42 15.01
C ASP A 324 1.69 -20.07 13.52
N ALA A 325 1.91 -18.79 13.19
CA ALA A 325 2.15 -18.32 11.83
C ALA A 325 3.61 -18.55 11.35
N SER A 326 4.54 -18.91 12.24
CA SER A 326 5.99 -18.96 12.00
C SER A 326 6.49 -17.68 11.31
N GLN A 327 6.19 -16.54 11.94
CA GLN A 327 6.34 -15.20 11.35
C GLN A 327 6.88 -14.18 12.36
N LEU A 328 7.83 -13.35 11.93
CA LEU A 328 8.28 -12.17 12.68
C LEU A 328 7.46 -10.95 12.25
N VAL A 329 6.88 -10.23 13.21
CA VAL A 329 6.07 -9.03 13.01
C VAL A 329 6.73 -7.83 13.72
N TRP A 330 6.92 -6.74 12.98
CA TRP A 330 7.18 -5.42 13.56
C TRP A 330 5.96 -4.53 13.38
N THR A 331 5.45 -3.96 14.46
CA THR A 331 4.45 -2.87 14.43
C THR A 331 5.19 -1.56 14.69
N LEU A 332 5.22 -0.65 13.73
CA LEU A 332 6.05 0.55 13.73
C LEU A 332 5.28 1.79 14.19
N ALA A 333 4.64 1.67 15.36
CA ALA A 333 4.01 2.79 16.06
C ALA A 333 5.05 3.86 16.45
N ASN A 334 4.66 5.13 16.41
CA ASN A 334 5.53 6.24 16.78
C ASN A 334 5.61 6.40 18.31
N SER A 335 6.48 5.57 18.91
CA SER A 335 6.69 5.46 20.35
C SER A 335 7.09 6.77 21.07
N ALA A 336 7.36 7.87 20.34
CA ALA A 336 7.62 9.18 20.91
C ALA A 336 6.34 9.95 21.33
N SER A 337 5.15 9.55 20.87
CA SER A 337 3.91 10.32 21.08
C SER A 337 2.71 9.53 21.62
N GLY A 338 2.83 8.21 21.77
CA GLY A 338 1.67 7.36 22.13
C GLY A 338 0.59 7.29 21.03
N SER A 339 0.93 7.65 19.78
CA SER A 339 0.09 7.46 18.61
C SER A 339 0.77 6.49 17.64
N GLU A 340 -0.03 5.67 16.96
CA GLU A 340 0.45 4.58 16.10
C GLU A 340 0.85 5.07 14.69
N THR A 341 1.23 6.35 14.59
CA THR A 341 1.30 7.14 13.36
C THR A 341 2.74 7.55 13.03
N LEU A 342 3.32 6.93 12.01
CA LEU A 342 4.62 7.31 11.47
C LEU A 342 4.47 8.45 10.45
N ALA A 343 4.85 9.67 10.83
CA ALA A 343 4.99 10.77 9.88
C ALA A 343 6.15 10.50 8.91
N LEU A 344 5.89 10.55 7.60
CA LEU A 344 6.93 10.40 6.58
C LEU A 344 7.79 11.67 6.50
N SER A 345 8.83 11.73 7.33
CA SER A 345 9.75 12.87 7.43
C SER A 345 10.37 13.22 6.08
N ALA A 346 10.27 14.50 5.70
CA ALA A 346 10.80 15.03 4.45
C ALA A 346 12.35 14.96 4.34
N ALA A 347 13.06 14.62 5.43
CA ALA A 347 14.51 14.44 5.45
C ALA A 347 15.02 13.24 4.62
N GLY A 348 14.13 12.33 4.17
CA GLY A 348 14.49 11.20 3.31
C GLY A 348 15.37 10.13 3.98
N GLU A 349 15.46 10.15 5.32
CA GLU A 349 16.28 9.23 6.10
C GLU A 349 15.89 7.76 5.87
N THR A 350 16.89 6.90 5.69
CA THR A 350 16.69 5.47 5.47
C THR A 350 16.70 4.72 6.79
N SER A 351 15.51 4.38 7.27
CA SER A 351 15.31 3.56 8.47
C SER A 351 15.55 2.08 8.19
N LYS A 352 15.89 1.31 9.24
CA LYS A 352 16.27 -0.10 9.12
C LYS A 352 15.65 -0.98 10.20
N LEU A 353 15.15 -2.13 9.78
CA LEU A 353 14.79 -3.26 10.65
C LEU A 353 15.84 -4.36 10.46
N LEU A 354 16.28 -4.96 11.56
CA LEU A 354 17.29 -6.01 11.58
C LEU A 354 16.77 -7.20 12.40
N ALA A 355 16.92 -8.41 11.88
CA ALA A 355 16.65 -9.63 12.63
C ALA A 355 17.76 -10.67 12.47
N ARG A 356 18.01 -11.41 13.55
CA ARG A 356 18.91 -12.56 13.61
C ARG A 356 18.17 -13.70 14.32
N MET A 357 17.79 -14.70 13.53
CA MET A 357 17.02 -15.87 13.95
C MET A 357 17.96 -17.06 14.09
N GLN A 358 17.93 -17.76 15.23
CA GLN A 358 18.61 -19.05 15.37
C GLN A 358 17.67 -20.13 14.85
N VAL A 359 18.16 -21.00 13.96
CA VAL A 359 17.33 -21.99 13.24
C VAL A 359 17.96 -23.37 13.29
N ASP A 360 17.12 -24.41 13.31
CA ASP A 360 17.55 -25.81 13.27
C ASP A 360 17.86 -26.31 11.85
N LYS A 361 17.37 -25.59 10.84
CA LYS A 361 17.48 -25.89 9.40
C LYS A 361 17.76 -24.59 8.63
N PRO A 362 18.46 -24.62 7.48
CA PRO A 362 18.65 -23.45 6.64
C PRO A 362 17.30 -22.88 6.17
N SER A 363 17.04 -21.60 6.42
CA SER A 363 15.80 -20.96 5.97
C SER A 363 15.79 -20.68 4.48
N VAL A 364 14.60 -20.70 3.87
CA VAL A 364 14.37 -20.25 2.49
C VAL A 364 13.82 -18.81 2.54
N PRO A 365 14.47 -17.81 1.90
CA PRO A 365 13.98 -16.44 1.83
C PRO A 365 12.51 -16.35 1.40
N GLN A 366 11.71 -15.58 2.14
CA GLN A 366 10.29 -15.35 1.85
C GLN A 366 10.01 -13.89 1.51
N PRO A 367 8.94 -13.60 0.75
CA PRO A 367 8.47 -12.23 0.57
C PRO A 367 8.08 -11.61 1.92
N VAL A 368 8.72 -10.49 2.24
CA VAL A 368 8.32 -9.60 3.34
C VAL A 368 7.03 -8.90 2.91
N ASN A 369 6.01 -8.88 3.77
CA ASN A 369 4.70 -8.26 3.51
C ASN A 369 4.55 -7.04 4.41
N ILE A 370 3.89 -5.99 3.94
CA ILE A 370 3.86 -4.70 4.64
C ILE A 370 2.43 -4.15 4.62
N ARG A 371 1.89 -3.84 5.79
CA ARG A 371 0.58 -3.21 5.99
C ARG A 371 0.78 -1.75 6.37
N TRP A 372 -0.16 -0.90 5.96
CA TRP A 372 -0.24 0.52 6.33
C TRP A 372 -1.57 1.10 5.90
N SER A 373 -2.04 2.15 6.57
CA SER A 373 -3.09 3.04 6.10
C SER A 373 -2.64 4.51 6.10
N ILE A 374 -3.26 5.34 5.26
CA ILE A 374 -3.10 6.80 5.22
C ILE A 374 -4.50 7.40 5.15
N LYS A 375 -4.92 8.02 6.25
CA LYS A 375 -6.25 8.63 6.38
C LYS A 375 -6.26 10.04 5.76
N GLY A 376 -7.42 10.46 5.26
CA GLY A 376 -7.64 11.77 4.64
C GLY A 376 -7.12 11.94 3.21
N ARG A 377 -6.53 10.90 2.58
CA ARG A 377 -5.93 11.01 1.23
C ARG A 377 -6.21 9.79 0.35
N THR A 378 -6.15 10.01 -0.96
CA THR A 378 -6.09 8.97 -2.00
C THR A 378 -4.87 9.23 -2.89
N VAL A 379 -4.41 8.22 -3.64
CA VAL A 379 -3.29 8.33 -4.58
C VAL A 379 -3.68 9.11 -5.82
N SER A 380 -4.87 8.82 -6.35
CA SER A 380 -5.35 9.33 -7.63
C SER A 380 -5.69 10.82 -7.65
N ALA A 381 -5.97 11.39 -6.47
CA ALA A 381 -6.67 12.66 -6.31
C ALA A 381 -8.04 12.73 -7.03
N ILE A 382 -8.69 11.59 -7.32
CA ILE A 382 -10.03 11.55 -7.93
C ILE A 382 -11.02 12.38 -7.11
N GLU A 383 -11.72 13.27 -7.79
CA GLU A 383 -12.83 14.05 -7.25
C GLU A 383 -14.11 13.24 -7.37
N LEU A 384 -15.04 13.41 -6.44
CA LEU A 384 -16.34 12.74 -6.45
C LEU A 384 -17.41 13.79 -6.20
N ALA A 385 -18.29 13.98 -7.17
CA ALA A 385 -19.44 14.86 -7.06
C ALA A 385 -20.72 14.02 -7.04
N ILE A 386 -21.66 14.43 -6.18
CA ILE A 386 -23.01 13.87 -6.15
C ILE A 386 -23.99 15.04 -6.26
N SER A 387 -24.97 14.94 -7.16
CA SER A 387 -25.99 15.97 -7.39
C SER A 387 -27.35 15.33 -7.74
N PRO A 388 -28.48 16.05 -7.61
CA PRO A 388 -29.78 15.55 -8.05
C PRO A 388 -29.79 15.23 -9.56
N ALA A 389 -30.39 14.11 -9.96
CA ALA A 389 -30.56 13.78 -11.37
C ALA A 389 -31.64 14.66 -12.03
N ALA A 390 -31.49 15.02 -13.31
CA ALA A 390 -32.46 15.90 -13.99
C ALA A 390 -33.87 15.27 -14.11
N ASP A 391 -33.95 13.95 -14.33
CA ASP A 391 -35.20 13.17 -14.36
C ASP A 391 -35.65 12.70 -12.96
N SER A 392 -35.19 13.35 -11.89
CA SER A 392 -35.72 13.09 -10.56
C SER A 392 -37.04 13.82 -10.35
N GLY A 393 -37.95 13.19 -9.58
CA GLY A 393 -39.11 13.89 -9.04
C GLY A 393 -38.71 14.97 -8.03
N PRO A 394 -39.67 15.74 -7.50
CA PRO A 394 -39.39 16.81 -6.53
C PRO A 394 -38.55 16.33 -5.32
N ASP A 395 -38.65 15.05 -4.98
CA ASP A 395 -38.06 14.43 -3.79
C ASP A 395 -36.53 14.30 -3.80
N ALA A 396 -35.83 14.37 -4.96
CA ALA A 396 -34.36 14.30 -4.94
C ALA A 396 -33.69 15.64 -4.54
N SER A 397 -34.46 16.73 -4.48
CA SER A 397 -34.02 17.95 -3.81
C SER A 397 -33.89 17.79 -2.29
N ALA A 398 -34.46 16.71 -1.72
CA ALA A 398 -34.34 16.37 -0.31
C ALA A 398 -33.01 15.67 0.06
N TRP A 399 -32.11 15.40 -0.89
CA TRP A 399 -30.79 14.79 -0.62
C TRP A 399 -29.67 15.84 -0.59
N SER A 400 -29.05 16.02 0.58
CA SER A 400 -27.87 16.89 0.74
C SER A 400 -26.56 16.09 0.64
N PHE A 401 -25.55 16.68 -0.01
CA PHE A 401 -24.19 16.13 -0.12
C PHE A 401 -23.17 17.25 0.11
N ASP A 402 -22.23 17.03 1.03
CA ASP A 402 -21.10 17.93 1.26
C ASP A 402 -19.80 17.27 0.75
N PRO A 403 -19.14 17.83 -0.28
CA PRO A 403 -17.86 17.32 -0.79
C PRO A 403 -16.71 17.31 0.24
N SER A 404 -16.83 18.05 1.36
CA SER A 404 -15.86 18.01 2.45
C SER A 404 -16.02 16.82 3.39
N ASP A 405 -17.20 16.19 3.43
CA ASP A 405 -17.48 14.96 4.19
C ASP A 405 -17.10 13.66 3.43
N ILE A 406 -16.38 13.78 2.29
CA ILE A 406 -15.85 12.62 1.57
C ILE A 406 -14.66 12.03 2.35
N VAL A 407 -14.89 10.88 2.99
CA VAL A 407 -13.82 10.14 3.68
C VAL A 407 -12.85 9.57 2.66
N ARG A 408 -11.56 9.91 2.77
CA ARG A 408 -10.49 9.46 1.87
C ARG A 408 -9.52 8.57 2.60
N LEU A 409 -9.17 7.43 2.00
CA LEU A 409 -8.29 6.43 2.59
C LEU A 409 -7.39 5.82 1.51
N ALA A 410 -6.09 5.69 1.78
CA ALA A 410 -5.19 4.82 1.03
C ALA A 410 -4.66 3.71 1.95
N VAL A 411 -4.63 2.47 1.47
CA VAL A 411 -4.15 1.30 2.22
C VAL A 411 -3.19 0.46 1.38
N SER A 412 -2.33 -0.30 2.05
CA SER A 412 -1.59 -1.37 1.38
C SER A 412 -2.52 -2.54 1.01
N GLY A 413 -2.28 -3.12 -0.17
CA GLY A 413 -2.84 -4.41 -0.58
C GLY A 413 -1.78 -5.50 -0.54
N LYS A 414 -1.54 -6.14 -1.69
CA LYS A 414 -0.36 -6.98 -1.89
C LYS A 414 0.89 -6.11 -2.03
N PHE A 415 1.39 -5.60 -0.91
CA PHE A 415 2.60 -4.78 -0.80
C PHE A 415 3.73 -5.63 -0.20
N MET A 416 4.77 -5.94 -1.00
CA MET A 416 5.80 -6.92 -0.62
C MET A 416 7.17 -6.69 -1.26
N ALA A 417 8.24 -7.10 -0.57
CA ALA A 417 9.62 -7.13 -1.08
C ALA A 417 10.23 -8.54 -1.02
N THR A 418 11.03 -8.87 -2.04
CA THR A 418 11.77 -10.13 -2.20
C THR A 418 13.27 -9.90 -2.33
#